data_AF-A0A2W6D7X4-F1
#
_entry.id   AF-A0A2W6D7X4-F1
#
_cell.length_a   1.000
_cell.length_b   1.000
_cell.length_c   1.000
_cell.angle_alpha   90.00
_cell.angle_beta   90.00
_cell.angle_gamma   90.00
#
_symmetry.space_group_name_H-M   'P 1'
#
loop_
_entity.id
_entity.type
_entity.pdbx_description
1 polymer ?
#
loop_
_entity_poly.entity_id
_entity_poly.type
_entity_poly.pdbx_seq_one_letter_code
_entity_poly.pdbx_strand_id
1 'polypeptide(L)'
;MWSSNGLYVDASVGADGSLHISGQDLRSFDDEYEYELTVAPDDVPRVIAGLGGGPGGDVVELLVGHAEDIVNVGELTWLRSLGIEPDFWSRLG
;
A
#
# COMPACT_ATOMS: atom_id res chain seq x y z
N MET A 1 4.52 -0.72 -8.66
CA MET A 1 5.55 -1.70 -8.30
C MET A 1 6.84 -1.05 -7.78
N TRP A 2 7.19 -1.34 -6.53
CA TRP A 2 8.48 -1.03 -5.89
C TRP A 2 9.13 -2.34 -5.44
N SER A 3 10.46 -2.40 -5.41
CA SER A 3 11.15 -3.55 -4.83
C SER A 3 12.54 -3.17 -4.30
N SER A 4 12.94 -3.78 -3.19
CA SER A 4 14.29 -3.67 -2.66
C SER A 4 14.63 -4.85 -1.77
N ASN A 5 15.83 -5.41 -1.95
CA ASN A 5 16.36 -6.47 -1.11
C ASN A 5 15.39 -7.65 -0.90
N GLY A 6 14.64 -8.11 -1.90
CA GLY A 6 13.70 -9.24 -1.75
C GLY A 6 12.35 -8.90 -1.12
N LEU A 7 12.08 -7.63 -0.82
CA LEU A 7 10.73 -7.12 -0.59
C LEU A 7 10.18 -6.53 -1.90
N TYR A 8 8.97 -6.95 -2.25
CA TYR A 8 8.20 -6.46 -3.39
C TYR A 8 6.92 -5.83 -2.86
N VAL A 9 6.57 -4.66 -3.37
CA VAL A 9 5.33 -3.95 -3.00
C VAL A 9 4.64 -3.47 -4.27
N ASP A 10 3.34 -3.72 -4.38
CA ASP A 10 2.52 -3.25 -5.49
C ASP A 10 1.22 -2.62 -5.02
N ALA A 11 0.58 -1.85 -5.90
CA ALA A 11 -0.65 -1.15 -5.62
C ALA A 11 -1.58 -1.19 -6.83
N SER A 12 -2.86 -1.44 -6.58
CA SER A 12 -3.88 -1.50 -7.62
C SER A 12 -5.23 -1.00 -7.11
N VAL A 13 -6.10 -0.57 -8.03
CA VAL A 13 -7.48 -0.15 -7.71
C VAL A 13 -8.44 -1.24 -8.18
N GLY A 14 -9.28 -1.71 -7.26
CA GLY A 14 -10.34 -2.69 -7.51
C GLY A 14 -11.47 -2.12 -8.36
N ALA A 15 -12.34 -2.99 -8.88
CA ALA A 15 -13.48 -2.59 -9.70
C ALA A 15 -14.55 -1.81 -8.91
N ASP A 16 -14.59 -1.98 -7.60
CA ASP A 16 -15.42 -1.25 -6.63
C ASP A 16 -14.75 0.06 -6.15
N GLY A 17 -13.53 0.35 -6.60
CA GLY A 17 -12.78 1.54 -6.25
C GLY A 17 -11.95 1.42 -4.98
N SER A 18 -11.86 0.24 -4.36
CA SER A 18 -10.94 0.03 -3.24
C SER A 18 -9.49 0.10 -3.72
N LEU A 19 -8.62 0.62 -2.88
CA LEU A 19 -7.18 0.59 -3.13
C LEU A 19 -6.59 -0.62 -2.41
N HIS A 20 -5.88 -1.46 -3.16
CA HIS A 20 -5.17 -2.62 -2.66
C HIS A 20 -3.68 -2.33 -2.69
N ILE A 21 -3.00 -2.50 -1.56
CA ILE A 21 -1.54 -2.45 -1.47
C ILE A 21 -1.08 -3.83 -1.00
N SER A 22 -0.33 -4.54 -1.85
CA SER A 22 0.17 -5.87 -1.54
C SER A 22 1.68 -5.84 -1.38
N GLY A 23 2.20 -6.73 -0.54
CA GLY A 23 3.63 -6.94 -0.45
C GLY A 23 4.01 -8.39 -0.23
N GLN A 24 5.21 -8.72 -0.68
CA GLN A 24 5.81 -10.04 -0.60
C GLN A 24 7.25 -9.88 -0.11
N ASP A 25 7.57 -10.41 1.07
CA ASP A 25 8.91 -10.45 1.63
C ASP A 25 9.47 -11.87 1.53
N LEU A 26 10.42 -12.05 0.61
CA LEU A 26 11.12 -13.31 0.38
C LEU A 26 12.25 -13.58 1.39
N ARG A 27 12.44 -12.72 2.38
CA ARG A 27 13.46 -12.87 3.43
C ARG A 27 12.89 -13.24 4.80
N SER A 28 11.56 -13.32 4.92
CA SER A 28 10.95 -13.70 6.19
C SER A 28 11.39 -15.13 6.56
N PHE A 29 11.49 -15.40 7.85
CA PHE A 29 12.15 -16.57 8.45
C PHE A 29 11.91 -17.90 7.72
N ASP A 30 12.88 -18.37 6.92
CA ASP A 30 12.88 -19.59 6.10
C ASP A 30 11.67 -19.80 5.14
N ASP A 31 10.67 -18.92 5.19
CA ASP A 31 9.34 -19.03 4.61
C ASP A 31 8.89 -17.67 4.03
N GLU A 32 8.17 -17.71 2.92
CA GLU A 32 7.70 -16.52 2.21
C GLU A 32 6.59 -15.81 3.01
N TYR A 33 6.65 -14.47 3.09
CA TYR A 33 5.58 -13.69 3.72
C TYR A 33 4.86 -12.82 2.69
N GLU A 34 3.55 -12.97 2.58
CA GLU A 34 2.68 -12.16 1.74
C GLU A 34 1.67 -11.40 2.59
N TYR A 35 1.35 -10.18 2.21
CA TYR A 35 0.29 -9.39 2.82
C TYR A 35 -0.47 -8.53 1.81
N GLU A 36 -1.66 -8.11 2.23
CA GLU A 36 -2.46 -7.11 1.53
C GLU A 36 -3.12 -6.17 2.54
N LEU A 37 -3.17 -4.90 2.16
CA LEU A 37 -3.91 -3.84 2.82
C LEU A 37 -4.99 -3.36 1.86
N THR A 38 -6.24 -3.34 2.31
CA THR A 38 -7.37 -2.85 1.52
C THR A 38 -7.90 -1.56 2.13
N VAL A 39 -7.84 -0.48 1.36
CA VAL A 39 -8.40 0.83 1.72
C VAL A 39 -9.77 0.98 1.04
N ALA A 40 -10.78 1.34 1.82
CA ALA A 40 -12.12 1.55 1.33
C ALA A 40 -12.17 2.68 0.27
N PRO A 41 -13.06 2.61 -0.73
CA PRO A 41 -13.17 3.63 -1.77
C PRO A 41 -13.33 5.05 -1.23
N ASP A 42 -14.08 5.20 -0.13
CA ASP A 42 -14.36 6.49 0.52
C ASP A 42 -13.10 7.13 1.15
N ASP A 43 -12.07 6.33 1.43
CA ASP A 43 -10.81 6.80 2.01
C ASP A 43 -9.72 7.04 0.95
N VAL A 44 -9.89 6.57 -0.28
CA VAL A 44 -8.93 6.80 -1.39
C VAL A 44 -8.65 8.29 -1.64
N PRO A 45 -9.63 9.22 -1.60
CA PRO A 45 -9.34 10.64 -1.69
C PRO A 45 -8.40 11.16 -0.59
N ARG A 46 -8.43 10.55 0.61
CA ARG A 46 -7.51 10.91 1.70
C ARG A 46 -6.10 10.39 1.44
N VAL A 47 -5.96 9.22 0.84
CA VAL A 47 -4.66 8.70 0.35
C VAL A 47 -4.06 9.67 -0.67
N ILE A 48 -4.84 10.05 -1.69
CA ILE A 48 -4.41 11.01 -2.73
C ILE A 48 -3.96 12.33 -2.10
N ALA A 49 -4.76 12.90 -1.19
CA ALA A 49 -4.41 14.14 -0.50
C ALA A 49 -3.16 14.01 0.37
N GLY A 50 -2.97 12.87 1.06
CA GLY A 50 -1.78 12.57 1.86
C GLY A 50 -0.50 12.49 1.04
N LEU A 51 -0.61 12.14 -0.25
CA LEU A 51 0.49 12.12 -1.22
C LEU A 51 0.68 13.48 -1.93
N GLY A 52 -0.04 14.52 -1.51
CA GLY A 52 0.01 15.84 -2.15
C GLY A 52 -0.72 15.92 -3.51
N GLY A 53 -1.49 14.89 -3.86
CA GLY A 53 -2.32 14.85 -5.06
C GLY A 53 -3.56 15.73 -4.97
N GLY A 54 -4.07 16.14 -6.14
CA GLY A 54 -5.34 16.86 -6.26
C GLY A 54 -6.55 15.92 -6.43
N PRO A 55 -7.79 16.45 -6.36
CA PRO A 55 -8.99 15.68 -6.61
C PRO A 55 -8.94 14.94 -7.95
N GLY A 56 -9.18 13.62 -7.95
CA GLY A 56 -9.11 12.78 -9.14
C GLY A 56 -7.69 12.43 -9.61
N GLY A 57 -6.67 12.71 -8.79
CA GLY A 57 -5.31 12.24 -9.05
C GLY A 57 -5.23 10.71 -9.11
N ASP A 58 -4.33 10.19 -9.94
CA ASP A 58 -4.08 8.76 -10.03
C ASP A 58 -3.35 8.30 -8.75
N VAL A 59 -4.07 7.60 -7.88
CA VAL A 59 -3.54 7.13 -6.60
C VAL A 59 -2.38 6.14 -6.78
N VAL A 60 -2.38 5.34 -7.85
CA VAL A 60 -1.32 4.36 -8.10
C VAL A 60 -0.05 5.07 -8.56
N GLU A 61 -0.17 6.06 -9.46
CA GLU A 61 0.97 6.89 -9.89
C GLU A 61 1.58 7.63 -8.70
N LEU A 62 0.75 8.23 -7.84
CA LEU A 62 1.19 8.92 -6.63
C LEU A 62 1.90 7.96 -5.66
N LEU A 63 1.35 6.77 -5.42
CA LEU A 63 1.98 5.77 -4.56
C LEU A 63 3.35 5.33 -5.10
N VAL A 64 3.48 5.16 -6.42
CA VAL A 64 4.77 4.84 -7.05
C VAL A 64 5.79 5.96 -6.84
N GLY A 65 5.36 7.22 -6.97
CA GLY A 65 6.22 8.39 -6.74
C GLY A 65 6.72 8.54 -5.30
N HIS A 66 6.01 7.97 -4.33
CA HIS A 66 6.32 8.02 -2.89
C HIS A 66 6.72 6.67 -2.29
N ALA A 67 6.89 5.63 -3.11
CA ALA A 67 6.98 4.25 -2.63
C ALA A 67 8.12 4.05 -1.63
N GLU A 68 9.31 4.59 -1.90
CA GLU A 68 10.46 4.44 -1.00
C GLU A 68 10.21 5.04 0.40
N ASP A 69 9.60 6.22 0.47
CA ASP A 69 9.29 6.86 1.76
C ASP A 69 8.22 6.07 2.53
N ILE A 70 7.19 5.59 1.82
CA ILE A 70 6.10 4.83 2.42
C ILE A 70 6.59 3.48 2.95
N VAL A 71 7.34 2.72 2.14
CA VAL A 71 7.85 1.41 2.54
C VAL A 71 8.81 1.53 3.72
N ASN A 72 9.66 2.57 3.76
CA ASN A 72 10.56 2.80 4.89
C ASN A 72 9.82 3.09 6.23
N VAL A 73 8.62 3.67 6.16
CA VAL A 73 7.74 3.87 7.34
C VAL A 73 6.91 2.61 7.64
N GLY A 74 6.62 1.80 6.62
CA GLY A 74 5.66 0.71 6.63
C GLY A 74 4.27 1.19 6.20
N GLU A 75 3.68 0.52 5.20
CA GLU A 75 2.46 0.95 4.52
C GLU A 75 1.27 1.07 5.48
N LEU A 76 1.11 0.10 6.39
CA LEU A 76 0.06 0.11 7.41
C LEU A 76 0.21 1.28 8.39
N THR A 77 1.44 1.53 8.85
CA THR A 77 1.75 2.66 9.75
C THR A 77 1.45 3.98 9.06
N TRP A 78 1.84 4.10 7.79
CA TRP A 78 1.58 5.28 6.99
C TRP A 78 0.09 5.53 6.78
N LEU A 79 -0.69 4.52 6.38
CA LEU A 79 -2.15 4.64 6.22
C LEU A 79 -2.83 5.09 7.52
N ARG A 80 -2.45 4.49 8.65
CA ARG A 80 -2.96 4.89 9.97
C ARG A 80 -2.58 6.31 10.35
N SER A 81 -1.42 6.80 9.92
CA SER A 81 -1.03 8.21 10.13
C SER A 81 -1.94 9.20 9.39
N LEU A 82 -2.59 8.76 8.31
CA LEU A 82 -3.63 9.51 7.60
C LEU A 82 -5.01 9.35 8.25
N GLY A 83 -5.14 8.58 9.34
CA GLY A 83 -6.42 8.25 9.96
C GLY A 83 -7.24 7.24 9.17
N ILE A 84 -6.60 6.44 8.31
CA ILE A 84 -7.23 5.35 7.55
C ILE A 84 -6.94 4.04 8.28
N GLU A 85 -7.97 3.25 8.55
CA GLU A 85 -7.82 1.90 9.08
C GLU A 85 -8.11 0.91 7.95
N PRO A 86 -7.08 0.38 7.27
CA PRO A 86 -7.29 -0.57 6.18
C PRO A 86 -7.66 -1.95 6.73
N ASP A 87 -8.40 -2.72 5.95
CA ASP A 87 -8.46 -4.17 6.17
C ASP A 87 -7.08 -4.77 5.88
N PHE A 88 -6.73 -5.82 6.63
CA PHE A 88 -5.43 -6.46 6.54
C PHE A 88 -5.57 -7.97 6.46
N TRP A 89 -4.85 -8.57 5.52
CA TRP A 89 -4.67 -10.01 5.43
C TRP A 89 -3.19 -10.34 5.21
N SER A 90 -2.75 -11.51 5.71
CA SER A 90 -1.39 -12.01 5.47
C SER A 90 -1.31 -13.53 5.48
N ARG A 91 -0.29 -14.07 4.80
CA ARG A 91 0.09 -15.49 4.82
C ARG A 91 1.59 -15.66 5.02
N LEU A 92 1.93 -16.69 5.77
CA LEU A 92 3.27 -17.30 5.80
C LEU A 92 3.21 -18.58 4.95
N GLY A 93 4.18 -18.77 4.06
CA GLY A 93 4.19 -19.82 3.04
C GLY A 93 5.47 -20.62 3.02
#